data_AF-A0A8H4V3E0-F1
#
_entry.id   AF-A0A8H4V3E0-F1
#
_cell.length_a   1.000
_cell.length_b   1.000
_cell.length_c   1.000
_cell.angle_alpha   90.00
_cell.angle_beta   90.00
_cell.angle_gamma   90.00
#
_symmetry.space_group_name_H-M   'P 1'
#
loop_
_entity.id
_entity.type
_entity.pdbx_description
1 polymer ?
#
loop_
_entity_poly.entity_id
_entity_poly.type
_entity_poly.pdbx_seq_one_letter_code
_entity_poly.pdbx_strand_id
1 'polypeptide(L)'
;SNLISRVKLDLDEEDESKDNKDYSVTYRSEEEDVPDQNAIQYRCRIQFTGSLTLSELVTYLTSPQVGLMVGLKEEIIQAMNIVLGYYPKTDPSTITVASNRHFDTTGKDRMSLGAGLEVIRGLCMSVRTATARVLVNVQLKNMTFYETGPLDSLMLAFMDGNRGSSTLHLLKFVNGLSIDRRHIVNNNSAGKRIPKIKKIRGFATKDDGRRLPKPPIVPHFGAGAKDVQFY
;
A
#
# COMPACT_ATOMS: atom_id res chain seq x y z
N SER A 1 1.32 0.27 -8.45
CA SER A 1 -0.05 0.82 -8.53
C SER A 1 -0.34 1.06 -9.99
N ASN A 2 -1.57 0.80 -10.44
CA ASN A 2 -1.95 1.01 -11.83
C ASN A 2 -2.77 2.29 -11.91
N LEU A 3 -2.40 3.18 -12.82
CA LEU A 3 -3.10 4.45 -13.04
C LEU A 3 -4.12 4.25 -14.14
N ILE A 4 -5.37 4.66 -13.90
CA ILE A 4 -6.38 4.77 -14.93
C ILE A 4 -6.64 6.26 -15.15
N SER A 5 -6.39 6.71 -16.37
CA SER A 5 -6.67 8.08 -16.78
C SER A 5 -7.87 8.10 -17.71
N ARG A 6 -8.75 9.09 -17.54
CA ARG A 6 -9.77 9.45 -18.53
C ARG A 6 -9.29 10.53 -19.50
N VAL A 7 -8.13 11.14 -19.22
CA VAL A 7 -7.50 12.14 -20.07
C VAL A 7 -6.64 11.43 -21.08
N LYS A 8 -6.87 11.70 -22.37
CA LYS A 8 -6.03 11.22 -23.46
C LYS A 8 -4.64 11.83 -23.30
N LEU A 9 -3.63 10.99 -23.17
CA LEU A 9 -2.24 11.42 -23.21
C LEU A 9 -1.82 11.53 -24.67
N ASP A 10 -1.09 12.60 -24.97
CA ASP A 10 -0.55 12.89 -26.29
C ASP A 10 0.71 12.05 -26.51
N LEU A 11 0.49 10.80 -26.92
CA LEU A 11 1.48 9.78 -27.21
C LEU A 11 1.46 9.53 -28.73
N ASP A 12 1.93 10.51 -29.51
CA ASP A 12 1.88 10.46 -30.98
C ASP A 12 2.64 9.25 -31.54
N GLU A 13 1.99 8.47 -32.41
CA GLU A 13 2.55 7.29 -33.10
C GLU A 13 3.42 7.67 -34.33
N GLU A 14 3.41 8.94 -34.77
CA GLU A 14 3.95 9.34 -36.09
C GLU A 14 5.32 10.06 -36.05
N ASP A 15 5.86 10.36 -34.87
CA ASP A 15 7.21 10.93 -34.72
C ASP A 15 8.11 9.91 -33.98
N GLU A 16 8.84 9.05 -34.70
CA GLU A 16 9.83 8.10 -34.15
C GLU A 16 10.91 8.77 -33.26
N SER A 17 11.00 10.11 -33.29
CA SER A 17 11.88 10.92 -32.43
C SER A 17 11.26 11.35 -31.09
N LYS A 18 9.94 11.19 -30.89
CA LYS A 18 9.18 11.66 -29.71
C LYS A 18 8.56 10.56 -28.84
N ASP A 19 8.70 9.28 -29.21
CA ASP A 19 8.24 8.11 -28.42
C ASP A 19 8.87 7.99 -27.00
N ASN A 20 9.77 8.91 -26.65
CA ASN A 20 10.44 9.04 -25.37
C ASN A 20 10.23 10.41 -24.72
N LYS A 21 8.98 10.84 -24.53
CA LYS A 21 8.73 11.89 -23.54
C LYS A 21 9.04 11.35 -22.14
N ASP A 22 10.21 11.72 -21.65
CA ASP A 22 10.57 11.52 -20.25
C ASP A 22 9.88 12.58 -19.41
N TYR A 23 8.98 12.14 -18.54
CA TYR A 23 8.27 12.99 -17.59
C TYR A 23 9.07 13.05 -16.30
N SER A 24 9.31 14.26 -15.82
CA SER A 24 9.89 14.46 -14.50
C SER A 24 8.78 14.73 -13.49
N VAL A 25 8.60 13.81 -12.55
CA VAL A 25 7.54 13.85 -11.54
C VAL A 25 8.17 14.07 -10.17
N THR A 26 7.93 15.23 -9.58
CA THR A 26 8.38 15.53 -8.21
C THR A 26 7.42 14.88 -7.21
N TYR A 27 7.96 14.10 -6.29
CA TYR A 27 7.18 13.46 -5.24
C TYR A 27 6.52 14.49 -4.33
N ARG A 28 5.25 14.27 -4.02
CA ARG A 28 4.49 15.04 -3.05
C ARG A 28 3.78 14.07 -2.10
N SER A 29 3.90 14.31 -0.80
CA SER A 29 3.25 13.47 0.20
C SER A 29 1.73 13.68 0.20
N GLU A 30 1.01 12.80 0.89
CA GLU A 30 -0.43 12.97 1.10
C GLU A 30 -0.70 14.26 1.87
N GLU A 31 -1.74 15.00 1.45
CA GLU A 31 -2.17 16.28 2.05
C GLU A 31 -1.16 17.43 1.96
N GLU A 32 -0.02 17.23 1.29
CA GLU A 32 0.98 18.26 1.05
C GLU A 32 0.60 19.09 -0.18
N ASP A 33 0.61 20.42 -0.07
CA ASP A 33 0.21 21.32 -1.17
C ASP A 33 1.30 21.41 -2.24
N VAL A 34 2.53 21.67 -1.79
CA VAL A 34 3.73 21.87 -2.62
C VAL A 34 4.79 20.86 -2.18
N PRO A 35 5.50 20.21 -3.12
CA PRO A 35 6.60 19.31 -2.77
C PRO A 35 7.64 19.94 -1.85
N ASP A 36 8.21 19.14 -0.96
CA ASP A 36 9.35 19.54 -0.12
C ASP A 36 10.54 20.03 -0.99
N GLN A 37 11.37 20.93 -0.47
CA GLN A 37 12.53 21.48 -1.18
C GLN A 37 13.51 20.38 -1.62
N ASN A 38 13.60 19.30 -0.83
CA ASN A 38 14.42 18.13 -1.11
C ASN A 38 13.57 16.92 -1.56
N ALA A 39 12.40 17.16 -2.15
CA ALA A 39 11.54 16.10 -2.64
C ALA A 39 12.24 15.25 -3.70
N ILE A 40 12.03 13.94 -3.62
CA ILE A 40 12.57 12.98 -4.59
C ILE A 40 11.91 13.26 -5.94
N GLN A 41 12.72 13.37 -6.98
CA GLN A 41 12.24 13.49 -8.36
C GLN A 41 12.36 12.15 -9.07
N TYR A 42 11.27 11.71 -9.69
CA TYR A 42 11.21 10.49 -10.48
C TYR A 42 11.20 10.83 -11.96
N ARG A 43 12.03 10.14 -12.74
CA ARG A 43 11.97 10.18 -14.21
C ARG A 43 11.12 9.01 -14.69
N CYS A 44 10.02 9.32 -15.33
CA CYS A 44 9.03 8.36 -15.82
C CYS A 44 8.99 8.39 -17.34
N ARG A 45 9.16 7.23 -17.98
CA ARG A 45 8.97 7.06 -19.42
C ARG A 45 7.60 6.41 -19.64
N ILE A 46 6.76 7.04 -20.44
CA ILE A 46 5.44 6.52 -20.82
C ILE A 46 5.48 6.22 -22.31
N GLN A 47 5.14 4.99 -22.68
CA GLN A 47 5.16 4.55 -24.08
C GLN A 47 3.84 3.88 -24.41
N PHE A 48 3.32 4.16 -25.60
CA PHE A 48 2.19 3.41 -26.12
C PHE A 48 2.66 2.02 -26.56
N THR A 49 2.03 0.97 -26.05
CA THR A 49 2.40 -0.43 -26.35
C THR A 49 1.37 -1.15 -27.19
N GLY A 50 0.19 -0.56 -27.38
CA GLY A 50 -0.92 -1.18 -28.10
C GLY A 50 -2.29 -0.85 -27.52
N SER A 51 -3.32 -1.26 -28.25
CA SER A 51 -4.73 -1.11 -27.87
C SER A 51 -5.37 -2.48 -27.64
N LEU A 52 -6.25 -2.57 -26.64
CA LEU A 52 -6.97 -3.79 -26.29
C LEU A 52 -8.47 -3.53 -26.43
N THR A 53 -9.19 -4.34 -27.21
CA THR A 53 -10.64 -4.20 -27.37
C THR A 53 -11.40 -5.37 -26.75
N LEU A 54 -12.47 -5.09 -26.00
CA LEU A 54 -13.30 -6.15 -25.40
C LEU A 54 -14.07 -6.97 -26.45
N SER A 55 -14.33 -6.39 -27.62
CA SER A 55 -14.96 -7.08 -28.75
C SER A 55 -14.14 -8.26 -29.25
N GLU A 56 -12.81 -8.14 -29.26
CA GLU A 56 -11.91 -9.24 -29.63
C GLU A 56 -12.03 -10.40 -28.63
N LEU A 57 -12.10 -10.09 -27.33
CA LEU A 57 -12.29 -11.11 -26.30
C LEU A 57 -13.64 -11.81 -26.43
N VAL A 58 -14.73 -11.08 -26.65
CA VAL A 58 -16.06 -11.70 -26.81
C VAL A 58 -16.08 -12.61 -28.03
N THR A 59 -15.56 -12.14 -29.17
CA THR A 59 -15.42 -12.94 -30.39
C THR A 59 -14.63 -14.21 -30.13
N TYR A 60 -13.50 -14.11 -29.42
CA TYR A 60 -12.69 -15.26 -29.01
C TYR A 60 -13.47 -16.26 -28.15
N LEU A 61 -14.19 -15.79 -27.13
CA LEU A 61 -14.96 -16.65 -26.22
C LEU A 61 -16.16 -17.34 -26.87
N THR A 62 -16.59 -16.85 -28.03
CA THR A 62 -17.64 -17.46 -28.86
C THR A 62 -17.10 -18.36 -29.98
N SER A 63 -15.82 -18.25 -30.31
CA SER A 63 -15.21 -18.99 -31.44
C SER A 63 -14.74 -20.38 -31.02
N PRO A 64 -14.96 -21.42 -31.86
CA PRO A 64 -14.40 -22.76 -31.63
C PRO A 64 -12.89 -22.86 -31.92
N GLN A 65 -12.24 -21.83 -32.47
CA GLN A 65 -10.82 -21.81 -32.84
C GLN A 65 -9.96 -21.19 -31.73
N VAL A 66 -9.54 -22.02 -30.78
CA VAL A 66 -8.94 -21.62 -29.49
C VAL A 66 -7.44 -21.23 -29.59
N GLY A 67 -6.73 -21.65 -30.65
CA GLY A 67 -5.26 -21.72 -30.65
C GLY A 67 -4.47 -20.44 -30.92
N LEU A 68 -5.00 -19.46 -31.66
CA LEU A 68 -4.22 -18.31 -32.18
C LEU A 68 -4.26 -17.04 -31.30
N MET A 69 -5.14 -16.95 -30.30
CA MET A 69 -5.38 -15.70 -29.54
C MET A 69 -5.21 -15.83 -28.01
N VAL A 70 -4.53 -16.88 -27.54
CA VAL A 70 -4.34 -17.13 -26.09
C VAL A 70 -3.61 -15.98 -25.39
N GLY A 71 -2.63 -15.33 -26.05
CA GLY A 71 -1.89 -14.19 -25.48
C GLY A 71 -2.76 -12.95 -25.26
N LEU A 72 -3.51 -12.53 -26.29
CA LEU A 72 -4.43 -11.38 -26.24
C LEU A 72 -5.50 -11.55 -25.16
N LYS A 73 -6.02 -12.77 -24.98
CA LYS A 73 -7.00 -13.07 -23.92
C LYS A 73 -6.45 -12.74 -22.52
N GLU A 74 -5.23 -13.15 -22.20
CA GLU A 74 -4.64 -12.91 -20.87
C GLU A 74 -4.36 -11.42 -20.64
N GLU A 75 -3.92 -10.68 -21.66
CA GLU A 75 -3.73 -9.23 -21.60
C GLU A 75 -5.04 -8.49 -21.33
N ILE A 76 -6.12 -8.86 -22.03
CA ILE A 76 -7.45 -8.28 -21.81
C ILE A 76 -7.95 -8.62 -20.40
N ILE A 77 -7.80 -9.86 -19.94
CA ILE A 77 -8.16 -10.24 -18.55
C ILE A 77 -7.36 -9.42 -17.54
N GLN A 78 -6.07 -9.22 -17.76
CA GLN A 78 -5.23 -8.40 -16.91
C GLN A 78 -5.75 -6.96 -16.89
N ALA A 79 -5.99 -6.34 -18.05
CA ALA A 79 -6.54 -5.00 -18.16
C ALA A 79 -7.89 -4.87 -17.42
N MET A 80 -8.79 -5.85 -17.57
CA MET A 80 -10.05 -5.86 -16.84
C MET A 80 -9.87 -5.99 -15.32
N ASN A 81 -8.91 -6.80 -14.85
CA ASN A 81 -8.57 -6.86 -13.42
C ASN A 81 -8.01 -5.54 -12.88
N ILE A 82 -7.26 -4.78 -13.72
CA ILE A 82 -6.78 -3.44 -13.38
C ILE A 82 -7.97 -2.50 -13.17
N VAL A 83 -8.92 -2.48 -14.12
CA VAL A 83 -10.14 -1.66 -14.04
C VAL A 83 -10.98 -2.03 -12.82
N LEU A 84 -11.26 -3.33 -12.63
CA LEU A 84 -12.06 -3.83 -11.51
C LEU A 84 -11.44 -3.45 -10.15
N GLY A 85 -10.12 -3.55 -10.03
CA GLY A 85 -9.40 -3.25 -8.79
C GLY A 85 -9.07 -1.77 -8.60
N TYR A 86 -9.44 -0.86 -9.51
CA TYR A 86 -9.06 0.55 -9.42
C TYR A 86 -9.78 1.29 -8.30
N TYR A 87 -11.11 1.29 -8.30
CA TYR A 87 -11.91 2.02 -7.31
C TYR A 87 -11.53 1.68 -5.84
N PRO A 88 -11.46 0.40 -5.43
CA PRO A 88 -11.07 0.07 -4.06
C PRO A 88 -9.60 0.36 -3.73
N LYS A 89 -8.74 0.63 -4.73
CA LYS A 89 -7.35 1.10 -4.50
C LYS A 89 -7.27 2.62 -4.35
N THR A 90 -8.24 3.35 -4.87
CA THR A 90 -8.30 4.81 -4.74
C THR A 90 -9.10 5.27 -3.53
N ASP A 91 -9.92 4.39 -2.96
CA ASP A 91 -10.68 4.68 -1.75
C ASP A 91 -9.78 4.69 -0.49
N PRO A 92 -9.66 5.81 0.23
CA PRO A 92 -8.82 5.90 1.43
C PRO A 92 -9.31 5.02 2.59
N SER A 93 -10.59 4.62 2.62
CA SER A 93 -11.11 3.69 3.62
C SER A 93 -10.85 2.22 3.31
N THR A 94 -10.30 1.89 2.14
CA THR A 94 -10.10 0.50 1.72
C THR A 94 -8.62 0.12 1.66
N ILE A 95 -8.23 -0.90 2.41
CA ILE A 95 -6.89 -1.50 2.29
C ILE A 95 -6.93 -2.58 1.21
N THR A 96 -6.01 -2.48 0.25
CA THR A 96 -5.82 -3.50 -0.78
C THR A 96 -4.57 -4.35 -0.52
N VAL A 97 -4.76 -5.67 -0.40
CA VAL A 97 -3.68 -6.66 -0.22
C VAL A 97 -3.56 -7.52 -1.47
N ALA A 98 -2.31 -7.78 -1.90
CA ALA A 98 -1.99 -8.61 -3.07
C ALA A 98 -2.80 -8.26 -4.34
N SER A 99 -3.06 -6.96 -4.54
CA SER A 99 -3.72 -6.35 -5.70
C SER A 99 -5.22 -6.58 -5.90
N ASN A 100 -5.82 -7.60 -5.27
CA ASN A 100 -7.19 -8.02 -5.54
C ASN A 100 -8.04 -8.34 -4.30
N ARG A 101 -7.46 -8.24 -3.10
CA ARG A 101 -8.18 -8.38 -1.83
C ARG A 101 -8.38 -7.01 -1.22
N HIS A 102 -9.62 -6.64 -0.98
CA HIS A 102 -10.01 -5.31 -0.55
C HIS A 102 -10.76 -5.41 0.77
N PHE A 103 -10.32 -4.64 1.77
CA PHE A 103 -10.81 -4.67 3.14
C PHE A 103 -11.20 -3.26 3.57
N ASP A 104 -12.46 -3.06 3.93
CA ASP A 104 -12.97 -1.79 4.43
C ASP A 104 -12.55 -1.60 5.89
N THR A 105 -11.85 -0.50 6.16
CA THR A 105 -11.33 -0.11 7.47
C THR A 105 -12.26 0.81 8.25
N THR A 106 -13.45 1.10 7.73
CA THR A 106 -14.48 1.92 8.38
C THR A 106 -15.77 1.13 8.63
N GLY A 107 -15.95 0.02 7.93
CA GLY A 107 -17.10 -0.85 8.03
C GLY A 107 -17.23 -1.58 9.38
N LYS A 108 -18.41 -2.15 9.59
CA LYS A 108 -18.78 -2.89 10.81
C LYS A 108 -18.37 -4.37 10.80
N ASP A 109 -17.94 -4.90 9.65
CA ASP A 109 -17.56 -6.32 9.49
C ASP A 109 -16.14 -6.60 10.04
N ARG A 110 -15.94 -6.29 11.31
CA ARG A 110 -14.68 -6.39 12.03
C ARG A 110 -14.90 -7.05 13.37
N MET A 111 -13.92 -7.80 13.84
CA MET A 111 -13.97 -8.45 15.15
C MET A 111 -12.58 -8.43 15.79
N SER A 112 -12.50 -8.00 17.04
CA SER A 112 -11.23 -8.09 17.79
C SER A 112 -10.84 -9.56 17.98
N LEU A 113 -9.56 -9.85 17.78
CA LEU A 113 -8.92 -11.12 18.12
C LEU A 113 -8.21 -11.02 19.48
N GLY A 114 -8.24 -9.85 20.12
CA GLY A 114 -7.45 -9.53 21.31
C GLY A 114 -5.98 -9.26 20.99
N ALA A 115 -5.23 -8.91 22.03
CA ALA A 115 -3.79 -8.67 21.96
C ALA A 115 -3.35 -7.65 20.88
N GLY A 116 -4.20 -6.66 20.58
CA GLY A 116 -3.89 -5.64 19.57
C GLY A 116 -4.13 -6.08 18.13
N LEU A 117 -4.84 -7.20 17.92
CA LEU A 117 -5.17 -7.72 16.59
C LEU A 117 -6.69 -7.76 16.39
N GLU A 118 -7.09 -7.57 15.15
CA GLU A 118 -8.48 -7.69 14.71
C GLU A 118 -8.55 -8.43 13.39
N VAL A 119 -9.70 -9.05 13.12
CA VAL A 119 -10.02 -9.60 11.81
C VAL A 119 -10.98 -8.66 11.09
N ILE A 120 -10.66 -8.34 9.85
CA ILE A 120 -11.53 -7.57 8.95
C ILE A 120 -11.99 -8.51 7.83
N ARG A 121 -13.30 -8.53 7.59
CA ARG A 121 -13.87 -9.21 6.43
C ARG A 121 -13.75 -8.29 5.21
N GLY A 122 -13.31 -8.86 4.11
CA GLY A 122 -13.16 -8.18 2.83
C GLY A 122 -13.52 -9.07 1.66
N LEU A 123 -13.28 -8.55 0.47
CA LEU A 123 -13.62 -9.19 -0.79
C LEU A 123 -12.37 -9.43 -1.61
N CYS A 124 -12.24 -10.63 -2.15
CA CYS A 124 -11.28 -10.96 -3.19
C CYS A 124 -12.00 -10.96 -4.53
N MET A 125 -11.62 -10.08 -5.43
CA MET A 125 -12.28 -9.90 -6.73
C MET A 125 -11.34 -10.29 -7.87
N SER A 126 -11.87 -10.92 -8.91
CA SER A 126 -11.09 -11.26 -10.11
C SER A 126 -11.98 -11.43 -11.32
N VAL A 127 -11.51 -11.00 -12.48
CA VAL A 127 -12.15 -11.27 -13.77
C VAL A 127 -11.73 -12.65 -14.27
N ARG A 128 -12.71 -13.42 -14.76
CA ARG A 128 -12.52 -14.74 -15.40
C ARG A 128 -13.30 -14.81 -16.70
N THR A 129 -12.78 -15.55 -17.65
CA THR A 129 -13.49 -15.85 -18.90
C THR A 129 -14.24 -17.17 -18.79
N ALA A 130 -15.43 -17.23 -19.38
CA ALA A 130 -16.19 -18.45 -19.60
C ALA A 130 -16.70 -18.47 -21.05
N THR A 131 -17.29 -19.59 -21.49
CA THR A 131 -17.86 -19.69 -22.83
C THR A 131 -18.87 -18.56 -23.07
N ALA A 132 -18.63 -17.79 -24.14
CA ALA A 132 -19.41 -16.64 -24.58
C ALA A 132 -19.59 -15.48 -23.58
N ARG A 133 -18.84 -15.43 -22.46
CA ARG A 133 -19.02 -14.35 -21.47
C ARG A 133 -17.81 -14.12 -20.58
N VAL A 134 -17.74 -12.92 -20.01
CA VAL A 134 -16.80 -12.59 -18.93
C VAL A 134 -17.55 -12.59 -17.60
N LEU A 135 -16.93 -13.16 -16.57
CA LEU A 135 -17.46 -13.29 -15.22
C LEU A 135 -16.58 -12.53 -14.24
N VAL A 136 -17.20 -11.88 -13.27
CA VAL A 136 -16.51 -11.37 -12.09
C VAL A 136 -16.68 -12.38 -10.96
N ASN A 137 -15.57 -12.99 -10.54
CA ASN A 137 -15.53 -13.85 -9.37
C ASN A 137 -15.27 -12.99 -8.13
N VAL A 138 -16.20 -13.05 -7.17
CA VAL A 138 -16.12 -12.34 -5.89
C VAL A 138 -16.16 -13.37 -4.77
N GLN A 139 -15.18 -13.32 -3.87
CA GLN A 139 -15.07 -14.22 -2.73
C GLN A 139 -14.92 -13.44 -1.43
N LEU A 140 -15.60 -13.89 -0.38
CA LEU A 140 -15.37 -13.39 0.97
C LEU A 140 -14.01 -13.89 1.48
N LYS A 141 -13.25 -12.98 2.09
CA LYS A 141 -11.99 -13.28 2.79
C LYS A 141 -11.99 -12.59 4.14
N ASN A 142 -11.42 -13.24 5.14
CA ASN A 142 -11.15 -12.64 6.43
C ASN A 142 -9.62 -12.54 6.58
N MET A 143 -9.11 -11.40 7.00
CA MET A 143 -7.67 -11.20 7.20
C MET A 143 -7.41 -10.46 8.51
N THR A 144 -6.29 -10.80 9.14
CA THR A 144 -5.87 -10.19 10.41
C THR A 144 -5.11 -8.89 10.16
N PHE A 145 -5.45 -7.87 10.93
CA PHE A 145 -4.84 -6.54 10.95
C PHE A 145 -4.48 -6.15 12.38
N TYR A 146 -3.61 -5.16 12.52
CA TYR A 146 -3.38 -4.51 13.82
C TYR A 146 -4.58 -3.62 14.13
N GLU A 147 -5.00 -3.62 15.39
CA GLU A 147 -5.99 -2.67 15.87
C GLU A 147 -5.49 -1.23 15.67
N THR A 148 -6.37 -0.37 15.14
CA THR A 148 -6.03 1.02 14.88
C THR A 148 -6.03 1.82 16.18
N GLY A 149 -4.93 2.51 16.48
CA GLY A 149 -4.87 3.37 17.66
C GLY A 149 -3.47 3.88 17.96
N PRO A 150 -3.31 4.53 19.13
CA PRO A 150 -2.00 4.88 19.67
C PRO A 150 -1.09 3.65 19.79
N LEU A 151 0.19 3.80 19.41
CA LEU A 151 1.16 2.70 19.40
C LEU A 151 1.37 2.09 20.80
N ASP A 152 1.38 2.92 21.84
CA ASP A 152 1.49 2.50 23.23
C ASP A 152 0.32 1.62 23.66
N SER A 153 -0.91 1.99 23.29
CA SER A 153 -2.11 1.18 23.55
C SER A 153 -2.03 -0.19 22.85
N LEU A 154 -1.56 -0.22 21.61
CA LEU A 154 -1.32 -1.45 20.86
C LEU A 154 -0.27 -2.35 21.52
N MET A 155 0.84 -1.74 21.99
CA MET A 155 1.91 -2.45 22.69
C MET A 155 1.43 -3.03 24.04
N LEU A 156 0.64 -2.26 24.79
CA LEU A 156 0.04 -2.72 26.06
C LEU A 156 -0.95 -3.86 25.83
N ALA A 157 -1.84 -3.72 24.84
CA ALA A 157 -2.79 -4.77 24.48
C ALA A 157 -2.08 -6.10 24.16
N PHE A 158 -0.99 -6.05 23.40
CA PHE A 158 -0.17 -7.23 23.12
C PHE A 158 0.41 -7.86 24.40
N MET A 159 0.99 -7.04 25.29
CA MET A 159 1.62 -7.53 26.53
C MET A 159 0.60 -8.13 27.50
N ASP A 160 -0.58 -7.50 27.64
CA ASP A 160 -1.65 -7.96 28.51
C ASP A 160 -2.30 -9.25 27.99
N GLY A 161 -2.50 -9.34 26.67
CA GLY A 161 -3.04 -10.52 26.00
C GLY A 161 -2.08 -11.72 25.97
N ASN A 162 -0.78 -11.48 26.10
CA ASN A 162 0.26 -12.51 26.07
C ASN A 162 1.09 -12.48 27.36
N ARG A 163 0.46 -12.81 28.50
CA ARG A 163 1.12 -12.82 29.82
C ARG A 163 2.43 -13.62 29.78
N GLY A 164 3.49 -13.04 30.33
CA GLY A 164 4.84 -13.62 30.31
C GLY A 164 5.66 -13.26 29.06
N SER A 165 5.09 -12.47 28.13
CA SER A 165 5.85 -11.91 27.02
C SER A 165 6.97 -11.00 27.50
N SER A 166 8.06 -11.01 26.73
CA SER A 166 9.25 -10.21 27.00
C SER A 166 9.34 -9.06 25.99
N THR A 167 10.20 -8.09 26.26
CA THR A 167 10.51 -6.98 25.35
C THR A 167 10.91 -7.46 23.94
N LEU A 168 11.53 -8.64 23.83
CA LEU A 168 11.88 -9.25 22.55
C LEU A 168 10.65 -9.72 21.76
N HIS A 169 9.66 -10.31 22.44
CA HIS A 169 8.39 -10.71 21.82
C HIS A 169 7.63 -9.48 21.32
N LEU A 170 7.60 -8.42 22.13
CA LEU A 170 6.99 -7.16 21.74
C LEU A 170 7.69 -6.54 20.52
N LEU A 171 9.04 -6.55 20.48
CA LEU A 171 9.76 -6.09 19.29
C LEU A 171 9.35 -6.88 18.04
N LYS A 172 9.28 -8.22 18.12
CA LYS A 172 8.86 -9.05 16.98
C LYS A 172 7.46 -8.67 16.49
N PHE A 173 6.56 -8.35 17.40
CA PHE A 173 5.20 -7.92 17.08
C PHE A 173 5.16 -6.56 16.36
N VAL A 174 5.92 -5.56 16.84
CA VAL A 174 5.86 -4.20 16.26
C VAL A 174 6.88 -3.94 15.14
N ASN A 175 7.82 -4.84 14.90
CA ASN A 175 8.86 -4.64 13.89
C ASN A 175 8.28 -4.52 12.48
N GLY A 176 8.68 -3.48 11.75
CA GLY A 176 8.17 -3.18 10.41
C GLY A 176 6.81 -2.50 10.38
N LEU A 177 6.15 -2.32 11.54
CA LEU A 177 4.89 -1.60 11.64
C LEU A 177 5.09 -0.14 11.23
N SER A 178 4.17 0.37 10.41
CA SER A 178 4.15 1.77 9.98
C SER A 178 3.32 2.58 10.97
N ILE A 179 3.90 3.67 11.48
CA ILE A 179 3.31 4.54 12.49
C ILE A 179 3.29 5.97 12.00
N ASP A 180 2.22 6.69 12.33
CA ASP A 180 2.10 8.11 12.06
C ASP A 180 2.63 8.93 13.24
N ARG A 181 3.66 9.75 12.99
CA ARG A 181 4.31 10.55 14.03
C ARG A 181 3.50 11.81 14.35
N ARG A 182 2.82 11.84 15.50
CA ARG A 182 1.93 12.96 15.89
C ARG A 182 2.58 14.12 16.66
N HIS A 183 3.77 13.94 17.25
CA HIS A 183 4.40 14.98 18.09
C HIS A 183 5.02 16.16 17.32
N ILE A 184 5.25 16.01 16.00
CA ILE A 184 5.65 17.11 15.12
C ILE A 184 4.49 17.35 14.16
N VAL A 185 3.88 18.52 14.25
CA VAL A 185 2.68 18.89 13.48
C VAL A 185 3.10 19.82 12.35
N ASN A 186 2.89 19.36 11.12
CA ASN A 186 2.97 20.19 9.92
C ASN A 186 1.57 20.21 9.28
N ASN A 187 1.08 21.40 8.97
CA ASN A 187 -0.22 21.59 8.34
C ASN A 187 -0.04 22.17 6.93
N ASN A 188 -0.97 21.84 6.05
CA ASN A 188 -1.06 22.47 4.74
C ASN A 188 -1.77 23.84 4.82
N SER A 189 -1.91 24.53 3.70
CA SER A 189 -2.57 25.84 3.59
C SER A 189 -4.03 25.82 4.03
N ALA A 190 -4.71 24.66 3.90
CA ALA A 190 -6.07 24.43 4.39
C ALA A 190 -6.13 24.09 5.89
N GLY A 191 -5.01 24.10 6.60
CA GLY A 191 -4.92 23.77 8.03
C GLY A 191 -5.00 22.27 8.34
N LYS A 192 -4.99 21.40 7.33
CA LYS A 192 -5.04 19.95 7.51
C LYS A 192 -3.63 19.41 7.80
N ARG A 193 -3.54 18.52 8.79
CA ARG A 193 -2.27 17.89 9.18
C ARG A 193 -1.75 16.98 8.07
N ILE A 194 -0.48 17.15 7.72
CA ILE A 194 0.27 16.30 6.80
C ILE A 194 0.76 15.05 7.57
N PRO A 195 0.30 13.84 7.24
CA PRO A 195 0.76 12.62 7.90
C PRO A 195 2.27 12.40 7.67
N LYS A 196 2.98 11.91 8.69
CA LYS A 196 4.41 11.56 8.57
C LYS A 196 4.60 10.14 9.05
N ILE A 197 4.44 9.21 8.10
CA ILE A 197 4.55 7.78 8.33
C ILE A 197 6.03 7.37 8.46
N LYS A 198 6.35 6.63 9.52
CA LYS A 198 7.67 6.03 9.77
C LYS A 198 7.50 4.55 10.07
N LYS A 199 8.50 3.74 9.76
CA LYS A 199 8.50 2.31 10.10
C LYS A 199 9.34 2.06 11.34
N ILE A 200 8.81 1.27 12.27
CA ILE A 200 9.58 0.77 13.40
C ILE A 200 10.64 -0.19 12.85
N ARG A 201 11.90 0.06 13.19
CA ARG A 201 13.04 -0.77 12.77
C ARG A 201 13.57 -1.68 13.87
N GLY A 202 13.37 -1.29 15.12
CA GLY A 202 14.07 -1.86 16.25
C GLY A 202 13.74 -1.11 17.53
N PHE A 203 14.13 -1.71 18.64
CA PHE A 203 14.16 -1.09 19.96
C PHE A 203 15.58 -0.65 20.27
N ALA A 204 15.70 0.34 21.17
CA ALA A 204 17.01 0.85 21.58
C ALA A 204 17.88 -0.28 22.14
N THR A 205 19.15 -0.30 21.76
CA THR A 205 20.15 -1.28 22.20
C THR A 205 21.38 -0.61 22.78
N LYS A 206 22.14 -1.34 23.62
CA LYS A 206 23.39 -0.83 24.20
C LYS A 206 24.48 -0.55 23.14
N ASP A 207 24.37 -1.15 21.97
CA ASP A 207 25.30 -0.97 20.86
C ASP A 207 24.88 0.18 19.91
N ASP A 208 23.76 0.86 20.18
CA ASP A 208 23.29 1.95 19.33
C ASP A 208 24.34 3.07 19.28
N GLY A 209 24.68 3.48 18.05
CA GLY A 209 25.65 4.55 17.84
C GLY A 209 27.08 4.19 18.24
N ARG A 210 27.45 2.93 18.49
CA ARG A 210 28.79 2.50 18.94
C ARG A 210 29.98 3.03 18.13
N ARG A 211 29.77 3.41 16.87
CA ARG A 211 30.80 4.00 15.97
C ARG A 211 30.84 5.52 15.97
N LEU A 212 29.93 6.18 16.68
CA LEU A 212 29.86 7.63 16.77
C LEU A 212 30.83 8.13 17.85
N PRO A 213 31.38 9.36 17.72
CA PRO A 213 32.26 9.94 18.74
C PRO A 213 31.60 10.09 20.13
N LYS A 214 30.28 10.26 20.16
CA LYS A 214 29.47 10.36 21.38
C LYS A 214 28.22 9.48 21.21
N PRO A 215 28.29 8.17 21.50
CA PRO A 215 27.13 7.28 21.40
C PRO A 215 26.08 7.63 22.47
N PRO A 216 24.79 7.36 22.21
CA PRO A 216 23.75 7.47 23.23
C PRO A 216 23.99 6.46 24.35
N ILE A 217 23.60 6.82 25.58
CA ILE A 217 23.62 5.90 26.72
C ILE A 217 22.26 5.23 26.80
N VAL A 218 22.22 3.93 26.50
CA VAL A 218 21.02 3.10 26.56
C VAL A 218 21.13 2.12 27.75
N PRO A 219 20.37 2.29 28.84
CA PRO A 219 20.58 1.52 30.07
C PRO A 219 20.22 0.03 29.92
N HIS A 220 19.20 -0.28 29.13
CA HIS A 220 18.76 -1.65 28.85
C HIS A 220 18.10 -1.74 27.46
N PHE A 221 17.93 -2.97 26.97
CA PHE A 221 17.23 -3.21 25.71
C PHE A 221 15.79 -2.69 25.77
N GLY A 222 15.37 -1.94 24.75
CA GLY A 222 14.05 -1.31 24.71
C GLY A 222 13.85 -0.19 25.70
N ALA A 223 14.93 0.46 26.17
CA ALA A 223 14.83 1.67 26.97
C ALA A 223 13.99 2.75 26.26
N GLY A 224 13.14 3.43 27.03
CA GLY A 224 12.26 4.48 26.52
C GLY A 224 13.01 5.80 26.32
N ALA A 225 12.38 6.75 25.64
CA ALA A 225 12.97 8.07 25.36
C ALA A 225 13.35 8.87 26.62
N LYS A 226 12.77 8.55 27.78
CA LYS A 226 13.12 9.19 29.07
C LYS A 226 14.39 8.63 29.69
N ASP A 227 14.75 7.39 29.36
CA ASP A 227 15.87 6.68 29.96
C ASP A 227 17.14 6.75 29.10
N VAL A 228 16.97 6.94 27.79
CA VAL A 228 18.09 7.11 26.85
C VAL A 228 18.65 8.52 26.97
N GLN A 229 19.96 8.62 27.22
CA GLN A 229 20.65 9.91 27.35
C GLN A 229 21.45 10.23 26.10
N PHE A 230 21.30 11.47 25.63
CA PHE A 230 22.09 12.07 24.56
C PHE A 230 22.91 13.22 25.15
N TYR A 231 24.01 13.59 24.48
CA TYR A 231 24.90 14.67 24.89
C TYR A 231 24.35 16.06 24.56
#